data_AF-A0A158BMD6-F1
#
_entry.id   AF-A0A158BMD6-F1
#
_cell.length_a   1.000
_cell.length_b   1.000
_cell.length_c   1.000
_cell.angle_alpha   90.00
_cell.angle_beta   90.00
_cell.angle_gamma   90.00
#
_symmetry.space_group_name_H-M   'P 1'
#
loop_
_entity.id
_entity.type
_entity.pdbx_description
1 polymer ?
#
loop_
_entity_poly.entity_id
_entity_poly.type
_entity_poly.pdbx_seq_one_letter_code
_entity_poly.pdbx_strand_id
1 'polypeptide(L)'
;MKWVASLFAIVVAVAVTGCAPMPAASTAQIDKQAASAEIVRFEIPADALGARDAQLTAILAKAGALAAAQKQPTTILVTALAQDFPYLNQAIWKGVPARHTVRLSLENLTAGARQPYSVAIKPTQGG
;
A
#
# COMPACT_ATOMS: atom_id res chain seq x y z
N MET A 1 61.23 23.28 -5.51
CA MET A 1 61.79 23.77 -4.23
C MET A 1 60.59 24.14 -3.37
N LYS A 2 60.20 23.32 -2.38
CA LYS A 2 60.46 23.51 -0.92
C LYS A 2 59.92 24.89 -0.49
N TRP A 3 58.93 25.06 0.40
CA TRP A 3 59.00 24.88 1.86
C TRP A 3 57.59 24.61 2.46
N VAL A 4 57.41 23.53 3.25
CA VAL A 4 57.23 23.50 4.74
C VAL A 4 55.91 24.17 5.19
N ALA A 5 54.81 23.45 5.46
CA ALA A 5 54.49 22.61 6.64
C ALA A 5 54.34 23.39 7.97
N SER A 6 53.44 22.88 8.82
CA SER A 6 53.20 23.20 10.25
C SER A 6 52.00 24.15 10.49
N LEU A 7 50.82 23.59 10.75
CA LEU A 7 50.27 23.24 12.08
C LEU A 7 49.66 24.45 12.81
N PHE A 8 48.35 24.62 12.66
CA PHE A 8 47.53 25.05 13.80
C PHE A 8 46.29 24.16 13.87
N ALA A 9 46.39 23.18 14.76
CA ALA A 9 45.29 22.39 15.24
C ALA A 9 44.28 23.30 15.94
N ILE A 10 43.05 23.34 15.44
CA ILE A 10 41.89 23.71 16.25
C ILE A 10 40.84 22.63 16.02
N VAL A 11 40.86 21.65 16.92
CA VAL A 11 39.77 20.73 17.18
C VAL A 11 38.65 21.55 17.83
N VAL A 12 37.58 21.82 17.10
CA VAL A 12 36.28 22.15 17.72
C VAL A 12 35.36 20.97 17.47
N ALA A 13 35.29 20.10 18.47
CA ALA A 13 34.25 19.09 18.57
C ALA A 13 32.91 19.81 18.84
N VAL A 14 32.21 20.19 17.78
CA VAL A 14 30.79 20.57 17.87
C VAL A 14 29.97 19.28 17.84
N ALA A 15 29.76 18.69 19.02
CA ALA A 15 28.75 17.69 19.24
C ALA A 15 27.37 18.39 19.23
N VAL A 16 26.80 18.62 18.04
CA VAL A 16 25.35 18.74 17.91
C VAL A 16 24.81 17.33 17.72
N THR A 17 24.64 16.63 18.84
CA THR A 17 23.70 15.52 18.94
C THR A 17 22.30 16.11 18.83
N GLY A 18 21.88 16.30 17.59
CA GLY A 18 20.53 16.64 17.20
C GLY A 18 20.01 15.60 16.22
N CYS A 19 20.10 14.31 16.58
CA CYS A 19 19.19 13.33 16.01
C CYS A 19 17.79 13.78 16.44
N ALA A 20 17.11 14.54 15.59
CA ALA A 20 15.68 14.38 15.51
C ALA A 20 15.48 13.03 14.83
N PRO A 21 15.07 11.95 15.54
CA PRO A 21 14.35 10.93 14.84
C PRO A 21 13.10 11.64 14.32
N MET A 22 13.09 11.98 13.03
CA MET A 22 11.83 12.05 12.30
C MET A 22 11.03 10.84 12.77
N PRO A 23 9.81 11.01 13.31
CA PRO A 23 8.96 9.86 13.53
C PRO A 23 8.87 9.18 12.18
N ALA A 24 9.43 7.98 12.11
CA ALA A 24 9.25 7.09 10.99
C ALA A 24 7.74 7.03 10.80
N ALA A 25 7.25 7.72 9.76
CA ALA A 25 5.90 7.55 9.29
C ALA A 25 5.77 6.06 9.05
N SER A 26 4.99 5.42 9.93
CA SER A 26 4.82 4.00 10.12
C SER A 26 5.11 3.16 8.86
N THR A 27 6.35 2.71 8.72
CA THR A 27 6.68 1.52 7.91
C THR A 27 6.42 0.23 8.68
N ALA A 28 5.75 0.31 9.83
CA ALA A 28 5.33 -0.81 10.66
C ALA A 28 4.15 -1.64 10.08
N GLN A 29 3.86 -1.54 8.78
CA GLN A 29 2.90 -2.43 8.11
C GLN A 29 3.42 -3.11 6.84
N ILE A 30 4.71 -2.93 6.51
CA ILE A 30 5.38 -3.68 5.43
C ILE A 30 6.11 -4.94 5.97
N ASP A 31 6.17 -5.14 7.30
CA ASP A 31 6.80 -6.32 7.91
C ASP A 31 5.88 -7.56 7.99
N LYS A 32 4.76 -7.55 7.26
CA LYS A 32 4.04 -8.77 6.90
C LYS A 32 3.86 -8.87 5.40
N GLN A 33 4.97 -8.77 4.68
CA GLN A 33 5.20 -9.51 3.44
C GLN A 33 5.18 -11.04 3.73
N ALA A 34 4.16 -11.55 4.43
CA ALA A 34 4.04 -12.97 4.70
C ALA A 34 3.25 -13.65 3.59
N ALA A 35 4.03 -14.37 2.77
CA ALA A 35 3.65 -15.37 1.77
C ALA A 35 3.51 -14.83 0.34
N SER A 36 4.67 -14.61 -0.31
CA SER A 36 5.10 -14.94 -1.70
C SER A 36 4.11 -15.04 -2.88
N ALA A 37 2.89 -14.55 -2.75
CA ALA A 37 1.85 -14.56 -3.77
C ALA A 37 0.86 -13.39 -3.52
N GLU A 38 1.33 -12.27 -2.98
CA GLU A 38 0.52 -11.05 -2.87
C GLU A 38 1.10 -10.03 -3.86
N ILE A 39 0.32 -9.68 -4.87
CA ILE A 39 0.72 -8.74 -5.93
C ILE A 39 0.81 -7.33 -5.37
N VAL A 40 -0.18 -6.94 -4.57
CA VAL A 40 -0.18 -5.65 -3.86
C VAL A 40 -1.14 -5.70 -2.68
N ARG A 41 -0.83 -4.96 -1.63
CA ARG A 41 -1.74 -4.66 -0.53
C ARG A 41 -1.75 -3.18 -0.28
N PHE A 42 -2.93 -2.59 -0.14
CA PHE A 42 -3.07 -1.23 0.33
C PHE A 42 -4.07 -1.15 1.46
N GLU A 43 -3.79 -0.27 2.41
CA GLU A 43 -4.67 0.03 3.51
C GLU A 43 -5.52 1.23 3.17
N ILE A 44 -6.79 1.14 3.53
CA ILE A 44 -7.74 2.21 3.35
C ILE A 44 -7.93 2.85 4.72
N PRO A 45 -7.48 4.11 4.93
CA PRO A 45 -7.73 4.80 6.17
C PRO A 45 -9.25 4.96 6.36
N ALA A 46 -9.72 4.71 7.59
CA ALA A 46 -11.15 4.75 7.91
C ALA A 46 -11.79 6.11 7.56
N ASP A 47 -11.02 7.19 7.72
CA ASP A 47 -11.45 8.56 7.42
C ASP A 47 -11.77 8.77 5.93
N ALA A 48 -11.04 8.13 5.02
CA ALA A 48 -11.27 8.25 3.57
C ALA A 48 -12.48 7.44 3.09
N LEU A 49 -12.79 6.35 3.80
CA LEU A 49 -13.95 5.50 3.51
C LEU A 49 -15.25 6.18 3.93
N GLY A 50 -15.28 6.79 5.13
CA GLY A 50 -16.42 7.58 5.59
C GLY A 50 -16.73 8.78 4.71
N ALA A 51 -15.70 9.43 4.14
CA ALA A 51 -15.85 10.55 3.22
C ALA A 51 -16.17 10.15 1.77
N ARG A 52 -16.10 8.84 1.42
CA ARG A 52 -16.18 8.33 0.05
C ARG A 52 -15.33 9.14 -0.93
N ASP A 53 -14.09 9.33 -0.54
CA ASP A 53 -13.20 10.25 -1.22
C ASP A 53 -12.98 9.89 -2.70
N ALA A 54 -12.91 10.91 -3.57
CA ALA A 54 -12.73 10.70 -5.00
C ALA A 54 -11.36 10.07 -5.33
N GLN A 55 -10.32 10.37 -4.54
CA GLN A 55 -9.00 9.75 -4.68
C GLN A 55 -9.04 8.28 -4.26
N LEU A 56 -9.77 7.92 -3.20
CA LEU A 56 -9.96 6.52 -2.82
C LEU A 56 -10.64 5.75 -3.95
N THR A 57 -11.69 6.33 -4.55
CA THR A 57 -12.38 5.74 -5.71
C THR A 57 -11.39 5.52 -6.87
N ALA A 58 -10.51 6.48 -7.14
CA ALA A 58 -9.52 6.38 -8.20
C ALA A 58 -8.46 5.30 -7.89
N ILE A 59 -8.04 5.14 -6.64
CA ILE A 59 -7.11 4.08 -6.20
C ILE A 59 -7.77 2.71 -6.36
N LEU A 60 -9.03 2.56 -5.94
CA LEU A 60 -9.79 1.32 -6.11
C LEU A 60 -9.99 0.96 -7.58
N ALA A 61 -10.30 1.95 -8.43
CA ALA A 61 -10.39 1.74 -9.86
C ALA A 61 -9.04 1.33 -10.45
N LYS A 62 -7.94 1.96 -10.04
CA LYS A 62 -6.58 1.55 -10.45
C LYS A 62 -6.24 0.14 -9.97
N ALA A 63 -6.68 -0.26 -8.78
CA ALA A 63 -6.50 -1.61 -8.26
C ALA A 63 -7.27 -2.64 -9.10
N GLY A 64 -8.52 -2.33 -9.50
CA GLY A 64 -9.29 -3.15 -10.43
C GLY A 64 -8.64 -3.26 -11.80
N ALA A 65 -8.16 -2.14 -12.35
CA ALA A 65 -7.42 -2.11 -13.62
C ALA A 65 -6.13 -2.93 -13.53
N LEU A 66 -5.40 -2.81 -12.41
CA LEU A 66 -4.16 -3.55 -12.16
C LEU A 66 -4.43 -5.04 -12.08
N ALA A 67 -5.46 -5.46 -11.35
CA ALA A 67 -5.85 -6.86 -11.26
C ALA A 67 -6.21 -7.43 -12.65
N ALA A 68 -6.94 -6.67 -13.47
CA ALA A 68 -7.33 -7.05 -14.82
C ALA A 68 -6.17 -7.06 -15.83
N ALA A 69 -5.14 -6.24 -15.60
CA ALA A 69 -3.93 -6.19 -16.41
C ALA A 69 -2.95 -7.34 -16.09
N GLN A 70 -3.20 -8.10 -15.02
CA GLN A 70 -2.38 -9.27 -14.71
C GLN A 70 -2.51 -10.32 -15.80
N LYS A 71 -1.44 -11.10 -15.99
CA LYS A 71 -1.40 -12.22 -16.94
C LYS A 71 -1.92 -13.55 -16.36
N GLN A 72 -2.21 -13.57 -15.06
CA GLN A 72 -2.60 -14.75 -14.30
C GLN A 72 -3.90 -14.50 -13.53
N PRO A 73 -4.76 -15.52 -13.33
CA PRO A 73 -6.00 -15.39 -12.54
C PRO A 73 -5.72 -14.66 -11.24
N THR A 74 -6.55 -13.68 -10.88
CA THR A 74 -6.28 -12.78 -9.76
C THR A 74 -7.53 -12.60 -8.90
N THR A 75 -7.36 -12.77 -7.60
CA THR A 75 -8.36 -12.50 -6.56
C THR A 75 -8.05 -11.16 -5.90
N ILE A 76 -9.05 -10.28 -5.88
CA ILE A 76 -9.04 -9.05 -5.11
C ILE A 76 -9.78 -9.32 -3.81
N LEU A 77 -9.10 -9.16 -2.69
CA LEU A 77 -9.63 -9.42 -1.36
C LEU A 77 -9.80 -8.08 -0.64
N VAL A 78 -11.06 -7.73 -0.37
CA VAL A 78 -11.48 -6.45 0.22
C VAL A 78 -11.84 -6.70 1.67
N THR A 79 -11.00 -6.23 2.59
CA THR A 79 -11.26 -6.24 4.03
C THR A 79 -11.84 -4.91 4.45
N ALA A 80 -13.14 -4.85 4.72
CA ALA A 80 -13.84 -3.62 5.09
C ALA A 80 -15.07 -3.90 5.97
N LEU A 81 -15.78 -2.86 6.42
CA LEU A 81 -17.10 -3.03 7.03
C LEU A 81 -18.11 -3.54 5.98
N ALA A 82 -19.09 -4.31 6.44
CA ALA A 82 -20.14 -4.86 5.60
C ALA A 82 -20.92 -3.82 4.80
N GLN A 83 -21.13 -2.63 5.39
CA GLN A 83 -21.86 -1.52 4.78
C GLN A 83 -21.11 -0.87 3.61
N ASP A 84 -19.79 -1.02 3.54
CA ASP A 84 -18.93 -0.35 2.55
C ASP A 84 -18.60 -1.24 1.35
N PHE A 85 -18.82 -2.56 1.45
CA PHE A 85 -18.59 -3.49 0.34
C PHE A 85 -19.30 -3.10 -0.96
N PRO A 86 -20.58 -2.65 -0.97
CA PRO A 86 -21.23 -2.26 -2.23
C PRO A 86 -20.47 -1.16 -2.96
N TYR A 87 -19.99 -0.16 -2.21
CA TYR A 87 -19.23 0.97 -2.76
C TYR A 87 -17.84 0.54 -3.23
N LEU A 88 -17.10 -0.22 -2.40
CA LEU A 88 -15.76 -0.69 -2.73
C LEU A 88 -15.77 -1.59 -3.97
N ASN A 89 -16.72 -2.52 -4.04
CA ASN A 89 -16.85 -3.44 -5.16
C ASN A 89 -17.16 -2.67 -6.45
N GLN A 90 -18.10 -1.72 -6.40
CA GLN A 90 -18.43 -0.91 -7.56
C GLN A 90 -17.24 -0.05 -8.01
N ALA A 91 -16.49 0.55 -7.09
CA ALA A 91 -15.31 1.35 -7.41
C ALA A 91 -14.20 0.52 -8.08
N ILE A 92 -13.98 -0.70 -7.58
CA ILE A 92 -13.02 -1.65 -8.17
C ILE A 92 -13.47 -2.04 -9.57
N TRP A 93 -14.72 -2.50 -9.73
CA TRP A 93 -15.27 -2.92 -11.02
C TRP A 93 -15.31 -1.79 -12.05
N LYS A 94 -15.51 -0.54 -11.63
CA LYS A 94 -15.45 0.63 -12.51
C LYS A 94 -14.10 0.78 -13.21
N GLY A 95 -13.02 0.34 -12.56
CA GLY A 95 -11.69 0.36 -13.14
C GLY A 95 -11.31 -0.87 -13.95
N VAL A 96 -12.08 -1.96 -13.85
CA VAL A 96 -11.83 -3.18 -14.62
C VAL A 96 -12.24 -2.94 -16.09
N PRO A 97 -11.31 -3.08 -17.05
CA PRO A 97 -11.64 -2.96 -18.47
C PRO A 97 -12.62 -4.07 -18.88
N ALA A 98 -13.61 -3.75 -19.72
CA ALA A 98 -14.59 -4.72 -20.22
C ALA A 98 -13.96 -5.89 -21.01
N ARG A 99 -12.73 -5.68 -21.51
CA ARG A 99 -11.92 -6.71 -22.18
C ARG A 99 -10.74 -7.07 -21.30
N HIS A 100 -10.91 -8.10 -20.49
CA HIS A 100 -9.84 -8.71 -19.70
C HIS A 100 -9.82 -10.21 -19.99
N THR A 101 -8.63 -10.74 -20.28
CA THR A 101 -8.42 -12.16 -20.64
C THR A 101 -8.27 -13.06 -19.42
N VAL A 102 -8.29 -12.48 -18.22
CA VAL A 102 -7.87 -13.11 -16.99
C VAL A 102 -9.02 -13.21 -16.01
N ARG A 103 -9.16 -14.37 -15.35
CA ARG A 103 -10.22 -14.59 -14.36
C ARG A 103 -9.99 -13.69 -13.15
N LEU A 104 -10.95 -12.81 -12.88
CA LEU A 104 -10.97 -11.95 -11.71
C LEU A 104 -11.99 -12.46 -10.70
N SER A 105 -11.54 -12.63 -9.47
CA SER A 105 -12.41 -12.96 -8.33
C SER A 105 -12.39 -11.79 -7.36
N LEU A 106 -13.54 -11.46 -6.77
CA LEU A 106 -13.65 -10.43 -5.75
C LEU A 106 -14.19 -11.07 -4.47
N GLU A 107 -13.40 -11.02 -3.41
CA GLU A 107 -13.72 -11.59 -2.11
C GLU A 107 -13.86 -10.48 -1.08
N ASN A 108 -14.93 -10.52 -0.28
CA ASN A 108 -15.21 -9.53 0.74
C ASN A 108 -15.01 -10.16 2.12
N LEU A 109 -14.12 -9.58 2.92
CA LEU A 109 -13.86 -9.99 4.30
C LEU A 109 -14.26 -8.89 5.26
N THR A 110 -15.12 -9.21 6.22
CA THR A 110 -15.53 -8.22 7.23
C THR A 110 -14.35 -7.90 8.13
N ALA A 111 -13.95 -6.64 8.17
CA ALA A 111 -12.91 -6.17 9.08
C ALA A 111 -13.38 -6.35 10.53
N GLY A 112 -12.51 -6.89 11.38
CA GLY A 112 -12.75 -6.94 12.82
C GLY A 112 -12.82 -5.53 13.43
N ALA A 113 -13.38 -5.39 14.63
CA ALA A 113 -13.67 -4.11 15.30
C ALA A 113 -12.48 -3.13 15.48
N ARG A 114 -11.25 -3.54 15.14
CA ARG A 114 -10.02 -2.72 15.19
C ARG A 114 -9.07 -3.01 14.02
N GLN A 115 -9.53 -3.73 12.99
CA GLN A 115 -8.70 -4.01 11.84
C GLN A 115 -8.82 -2.84 10.85
N PRO A 116 -7.69 -2.27 10.39
CA PRO A 116 -7.74 -1.29 9.32
C PRO A 116 -8.31 -1.95 8.08
N TYR A 117 -9.07 -1.18 7.32
CA TYR A 117 -9.57 -1.66 6.05
C TYR A 117 -8.40 -1.85 5.09
N SER A 118 -8.46 -2.88 4.27
CA SER A 118 -7.37 -3.16 3.33
C SER A 118 -7.91 -3.82 2.08
N VAL A 119 -7.29 -3.56 0.95
CA VAL A 119 -7.53 -4.30 -0.28
C VAL A 119 -6.23 -4.95 -0.68
N ALA A 120 -6.29 -6.27 -0.83
CA ALA A 120 -5.20 -7.10 -1.28
C ALA A 120 -5.51 -7.62 -2.68
N ILE A 121 -4.49 -7.68 -3.54
CA ILE A 121 -4.56 -8.31 -4.85
C ILE A 121 -3.64 -9.52 -4.78
N LYS A 122 -4.18 -10.70 -5.01
CA LYS A 122 -3.46 -11.97 -4.94
C LYS A 122 -3.67 -12.74 -6.24
N PRO A 123 -2.66 -13.39 -6.83
CA PRO A 123 -2.90 -14.35 -7.87
C PRO A 123 -3.81 -15.44 -7.29
N THR A 124 -4.89 -15.75 -8.00
CA THR A 124 -5.61 -16.99 -7.78
C THR A 124 -4.66 -18.09 -8.25
N GLN A 125 -3.99 -18.75 -7.31
CA GLN A 125 -3.09 -19.85 -7.63
C GLN A 125 -3.94 -20.96 -8.27
N GLY A 126 -3.91 -21.01 -9.60
CA GLY A 126 -4.46 -22.12 -10.36
C GLY A 126 -3.68 -23.37 -9.97
N GLY A 127 -4.38 -24.35 -9.40
CA GLY A 127 -3.86 -25.71 -9.29
C GLY A 127 -3.71 -26.35 -10.66
#